data_AF-A0A5C7VKS6-F1
#
_entry.id   AF-A0A5C7VKS6-F1
#
_cell.length_a   1.000
_cell.length_b   1.000
_cell.length_c   1.000
_cell.angle_alpha   90.00
_cell.angle_beta   90.00
_cell.angle_gamma   90.00
#
_symmetry.space_group_name_H-M   'P 1'
#
loop_
_entity.id
_entity.type
_entity.pdbx_description
1 polymer ?
#
loop_
_entity_poly.entity_id
_entity_poly.type
_entity_poly.pdbx_seq_one_letter_code
_entity_poly.pdbx_strand_id
1 'polypeptide(L)'
;MTVRLGPALADGSFNFRGPYAQGTPSDRFIYVNSGTLAGQLASCWERRAKVKLAEIPRALVESAVGDPDRAIEARIVGTARDGGPVCASVQPHAISWHLATRTSRA
;
A
#
# COMPACT_ATOMS: atom_id res chain seq x y z
N MET A 1 -3.66 2.23 8.95
CA MET A 1 -2.28 2.75 8.87
C MET A 1 -2.31 4.17 8.34
N THR A 2 -1.27 4.97 8.56
CA THR A 2 -1.16 6.33 8.00
C THR A 2 0.25 6.55 7.46
N VAL A 3 0.35 7.10 6.25
CA VAL A 3 1.58 7.63 5.66
C VAL A 3 1.47 9.15 5.58
N ARG A 4 2.59 9.86 5.51
CA ARG A 4 2.63 11.32 5.39
C ARG A 4 3.27 11.70 4.06
N LEU A 5 2.86 12.83 3.51
CA LEU A 5 3.59 13.46 2.41
C LEU A 5 4.74 14.28 2.99
N GLY A 6 5.95 14.06 2.47
CA GLY A 6 7.08 14.96 2.64
C GLY A 6 7.11 16.03 1.54
N PRO A 7 8.21 16.81 1.46
CA PRO A 7 8.46 17.67 0.32
C PRO A 7 8.39 16.86 -0.99
N ALA A 8 7.71 17.40 -1.99
CA ALA A 8 7.59 16.80 -3.32
C ALA A 8 8.99 16.50 -3.89
N LEU A 9 9.08 15.44 -4.70
CA LEU A 9 10.32 15.13 -5.41
C LEU A 9 10.57 16.14 -6.54
N ALA A 10 11.78 16.15 -7.08
CA ALA A 10 12.19 17.09 -8.12
C ALA A 10 11.33 16.98 -9.40
N ASP A 11 10.76 15.80 -9.68
CA ASP A 11 9.85 15.55 -10.80
C ASP A 11 8.38 15.88 -10.49
N GLY A 12 8.09 16.46 -9.31
CA GLY A 12 6.75 16.80 -8.85
C GLY A 12 5.93 15.61 -8.35
N SER A 13 6.51 14.41 -8.26
CA SER A 13 5.85 13.24 -7.68
C SER A 13 5.75 13.34 -6.14
N PHE A 14 4.78 12.60 -5.57
CA PHE A 14 4.55 12.56 -4.13
C PHE A 14 5.64 11.78 -3.42
N ASN A 15 6.21 12.37 -2.38
CA ASN A 15 7.17 11.72 -1.50
C ASN A 15 6.45 11.14 -0.28
N PHE A 16 6.06 9.86 -0.36
CA PHE A 16 5.44 9.17 0.77
C PHE A 16 6.48 8.80 1.85
N ARG A 17 6.15 9.10 3.10
CA ARG A 17 6.99 8.88 4.29
C ARG A 17 6.20 8.26 5.43
N GLY A 18 6.92 7.78 6.44
CA GLY A 18 6.35 7.21 7.67
C GLY A 18 6.85 5.79 7.93
N PRO A 19 6.43 5.19 9.05
CA PRO A 19 6.99 3.90 9.51
C PRO A 19 6.67 2.73 8.58
N TYR A 20 5.65 2.86 7.75
CA TYR A 20 5.24 1.82 6.79
C TYR A 20 5.86 2.01 5.40
N ALA A 21 6.38 3.20 5.09
CA ALA A 21 6.92 3.53 3.77
C ALA A 21 8.37 3.01 3.64
N GLN A 22 8.54 2.00 2.79
CA GLN A 22 9.81 1.32 2.51
C GLN A 22 10.42 1.82 1.19
N GLY A 23 11.67 1.47 0.92
CA GLY A 23 12.37 1.79 -0.35
C GLY A 23 13.12 3.13 -0.34
N THR A 24 13.41 3.67 -1.52
CA THR A 24 13.95 5.03 -1.70
C THR A 24 12.80 6.03 -1.88
N PRO A 25 13.03 7.37 -1.80
CA PRO A 25 11.98 8.34 -2.09
C PRO A 25 11.30 8.17 -3.46
N SER A 26 12.07 7.81 -4.49
CA SER A 26 11.57 7.57 -5.85
C SER A 26 10.93 6.18 -6.07
N ASP A 27 11.04 5.27 -5.11
CA ASP A 27 10.50 3.91 -5.22
C ASP A 27 9.83 3.46 -3.91
N ARG A 28 8.90 4.29 -3.41
CA ARG A 28 8.19 4.01 -2.16
C ARG A 28 7.19 2.87 -2.33
N PHE A 29 7.16 1.98 -1.34
CA PHE A 29 6.17 0.92 -1.25
C PHE A 29 5.80 0.60 0.20
N ILE A 30 4.68 -0.11 0.40
CA ILE A 30 4.32 -0.74 1.68
C ILE A 30 4.35 -2.26 1.53
N TYR A 31 4.59 -2.96 2.64
CA TYR A 31 4.44 -4.42 2.69
C TYR A 31 3.02 -4.81 3.13
N VAL A 32 2.47 -5.82 2.46
CA VAL A 32 1.33 -6.62 2.92
C VAL A 32 1.87 -8.00 3.24
N ASN A 33 1.95 -8.34 4.54
CA ASN A 33 2.49 -9.62 4.98
C ASN A 33 1.43 -10.72 4.97
N SER A 34 1.85 -11.96 4.83
CA SER A 34 0.98 -13.15 4.88
C SER A 34 1.70 -14.31 5.56
N GLY A 35 0.92 -15.18 6.20
CA GLY A 35 1.44 -16.33 6.92
C GLY A 35 2.26 -15.96 8.15
N THR A 36 3.43 -16.55 8.33
CA THR A 36 4.26 -16.34 9.54
C THR A 36 4.66 -14.86 9.71
N LEU A 37 4.92 -14.13 8.62
CA LEU A 37 5.19 -12.68 8.65
C LEU A 37 3.98 -11.82 9.06
N ALA A 38 2.77 -12.39 9.02
CA ALA A 38 1.54 -11.77 9.52
C ALA A 38 1.16 -12.26 10.92
N GLY A 39 2.03 -13.02 11.60
CA GLY A 39 1.79 -13.58 12.92
C GLY A 39 1.02 -14.91 12.92
N GLN A 40 0.73 -15.50 11.76
CA GLN A 40 0.12 -16.82 11.66
C GLN A 40 1.20 -17.90 11.76
N LEU A 41 1.65 -18.20 12.98
CA LEU A 41 2.84 -19.03 13.23
C LEU A 41 2.75 -20.46 12.66
N ALA A 42 1.54 -21.02 12.54
CA ALA A 42 1.32 -22.35 11.97
C ALA A 42 1.19 -22.37 10.44
N SER A 43 1.32 -21.22 9.78
CA SER A 43 1.23 -21.11 8.31
C SER A 43 2.43 -21.76 7.63
N CYS A 44 2.18 -22.49 6.55
CA CYS A 44 3.24 -22.96 5.64
C CYS A 44 3.83 -21.83 4.78
N TRP A 45 3.20 -20.65 4.76
CA TRP A 45 3.66 -19.48 4.02
C TRP A 45 4.42 -18.48 4.89
N GLU A 46 5.51 -17.93 4.34
CA GLU A 46 6.26 -16.78 4.86
C GLU A 46 6.41 -15.76 3.72
N ARG A 47 5.37 -14.95 3.47
CA ARG A 47 5.29 -14.11 2.26
C ARG A 47 4.97 -12.65 2.54
N ARG A 48 5.40 -11.78 1.64
CA ARG A 48 5.07 -10.36 1.63
C ARG A 48 4.89 -9.85 0.20
N ALA A 49 3.86 -9.05 -0.02
CA ALA A 49 3.64 -8.31 -1.25
C ALA A 49 4.06 -6.85 -1.07
N LYS A 50 4.64 -6.25 -2.12
CA LYS A 50 4.98 -4.82 -2.19
C LYS A 50 3.89 -4.12 -2.99
N VAL A 51 3.21 -3.17 -2.35
CA VAL A 51 2.29 -2.26 -3.03
C VAL A 51 3.03 -0.94 -3.24
N LYS A 52 3.27 -0.59 -4.51
CA LYS A 52 3.99 0.62 -4.89
C LYS A 52 3.10 1.83 -4.61
N LEU A 53 3.60 2.79 -3.84
CA LEU A 53 2.86 4.01 -3.52
C LEU A 53 2.84 4.99 -4.70
N ALA A 54 3.82 4.90 -5.59
CA ALA A 54 3.86 5.68 -6.83
C ALA A 54 2.74 5.31 -7.82
N GLU A 55 2.12 4.13 -7.67
CA GLU A 55 1.01 3.68 -8.52
C GLU A 55 -0.35 4.22 -8.05
N ILE A 56 -0.41 4.94 -6.92
CA ILE A 56 -1.63 5.58 -6.47
C ILE A 56 -1.97 6.72 -7.44
N PRO A 57 -3.19 6.75 -8.02
CA PRO A 57 -3.62 7.87 -8.85
C PRO A 57 -3.51 9.21 -8.11
N ARG A 58 -2.89 10.20 -8.76
CA ARG A 58 -2.66 11.55 -8.19
C ARG A 58 -3.93 12.17 -7.61
N ALA A 59 -5.04 12.08 -8.34
CA ALA A 59 -6.33 12.63 -7.91
C ALA A 59 -6.83 12.03 -6.58
N LEU A 60 -6.53 10.76 -6.30
CA LEU A 60 -6.90 10.13 -5.02
C LEU A 60 -6.04 10.65 -3.87
N VAL A 61 -4.75 10.91 -4.11
CA VAL A 61 -3.87 11.53 -3.11
C VAL A 61 -4.35 12.94 -2.78
N GLU A 62 -4.65 13.74 -3.80
CA GLU A 62 -5.13 15.11 -3.65
C GLU A 62 -6.52 15.16 -2.97
N SER A 63 -7.38 14.17 -3.21
CA SER A 63 -8.70 14.08 -2.57
C SER A 63 -8.65 13.60 -1.12
N ALA A 64 -7.63 12.82 -0.73
CA ALA A 64 -7.53 12.24 0.60
C ALA A 64 -6.61 13.04 1.55
N VAL A 65 -5.66 13.79 1.01
CA VAL A 65 -4.68 14.51 1.84
C VAL A 65 -5.37 15.61 2.66
N GLY A 66 -5.11 15.63 3.96
CA GLY A 66 -5.64 16.63 4.88
C GLY A 66 -7.08 16.38 5.36
N ASP A 67 -7.81 15.44 4.76
CA ASP A 67 -9.14 15.06 5.19
C ASP A 67 -9.07 13.87 6.19
N PRO A 68 -9.41 14.07 7.47
CA PRO A 68 -9.34 13.03 8.49
C PRO A 68 -10.39 11.92 8.34
N ASP A 69 -11.40 12.12 7.50
CA ASP A 69 -12.50 11.18 7.22
C ASP A 69 -12.30 10.44 5.89
N ARG A 70 -11.23 10.73 5.14
CA ARG A 70 -10.92 10.06 3.87
C ARG A 70 -9.68 9.18 3.95
N ALA A 71 -9.72 8.09 3.20
CA ALA A 71 -8.59 7.20 3.00
C ALA A 71 -8.52 6.73 1.55
N ILE A 72 -7.31 6.35 1.14
CA ILE A 72 -7.08 5.64 -0.11
C ILE A 72 -7.13 4.15 0.20
N GLU A 73 -8.02 3.44 -0.46
CA GLU A 73 -8.17 1.98 -0.36
C GLU A 73 -7.50 1.30 -1.55
N ALA A 74 -6.65 0.30 -1.26
CA ALA A 74 -6.11 -0.62 -2.25
C ALA A 74 -6.82 -1.97 -2.13
N ARG A 75 -7.35 -2.50 -3.23
CA ARG A 75 -7.84 -3.88 -3.33
C ARG A 75 -6.95 -4.66 -4.25
N ILE A 76 -6.30 -5.70 -3.73
CA ILE A 76 -5.35 -6.54 -4.47
C ILE A 76 -5.91 -7.94 -4.72
N VAL A 77 -5.55 -8.55 -5.85
CA VAL A 77 -5.75 -9.98 -6.06
C VAL A 77 -4.80 -10.73 -5.13
N GLY A 78 -5.36 -11.37 -4.10
CA GLY A 78 -4.60 -11.92 -2.98
C GLY A 78 -3.91 -13.27 -3.23
N THR A 79 -4.16 -13.91 -4.37
CA THR A 79 -3.69 -15.27 -4.67
C THR A 79 -2.67 -15.25 -5.81
N ALA A 80 -1.50 -15.86 -5.58
CA ALA A 80 -0.47 -16.04 -6.58
C ALA A 80 -0.77 -17.24 -7.49
N ARG A 81 0.00 -17.39 -8.58
CA ARG A 81 -0.16 -18.49 -9.56
C ARG A 81 0.01 -19.89 -8.96
N ASP A 82 0.74 -20.00 -7.86
CA ASP A 82 0.97 -21.27 -7.16
C ASP A 82 -0.10 -21.58 -6.11
N GLY A 83 -1.18 -20.79 -6.05
CA GLY A 83 -2.27 -20.95 -5.08
C GLY A 83 -1.97 -20.39 -3.69
N GLY A 84 -0.74 -19.93 -3.43
CA GLY A 84 -0.38 -19.26 -2.18
C GLY A 84 -0.78 -17.78 -2.16
N PRO A 85 -0.53 -17.07 -1.04
CA PRO A 85 -0.71 -15.62 -0.97
C PRO A 85 0.16 -14.90 -2.00
N VAL A 86 -0.35 -13.80 -2.54
CA VAL A 86 0.40 -12.89 -3.42
C VAL A 86 1.68 -12.41 -2.73
N CYS A 87 2.76 -12.34 -3.49
CA CYS A 87 4.08 -11.96 -2.98
C CYS A 87 4.88 -11.18 -4.02
N ALA A 88 6.02 -10.63 -3.61
CA ALA A 88 6.84 -9.72 -4.42
C ALA A 88 6.05 -8.46 -4.84
N SER A 89 6.39 -7.82 -5.95
CA SER A 89 5.67 -6.62 -6.38
C SER A 89 4.29 -6.96 -6.94
N VAL A 90 3.24 -6.37 -6.35
CA VAL A 90 1.89 -6.42 -6.92
C VAL A 90 1.93 -5.74 -8.28
N GLN A 91 1.38 -6.40 -9.30
CA GLN A 91 1.36 -5.86 -10.66
C GLN A 91 0.20 -4.87 -10.82
N PRO A 92 0.32 -3.84 -11.69
CA PRO A 92 -0.71 -2.83 -11.86
C PRO A 92 -2.11 -3.38 -12.19
N HIS A 93 -2.20 -4.48 -12.95
CA HIS A 93 -3.49 -5.11 -13.29
C HIS A 93 -4.10 -5.94 -12.13
N ALA A 94 -3.34 -6.19 -11.07
CA ALA A 94 -3.75 -6.98 -9.91
C ALA A 94 -4.12 -6.12 -8.70
N ILE A 95 -4.24 -4.80 -8.89
CA ILE A 95 -4.61 -3.83 -7.86
C ILE A 95 -5.64 -2.83 -8.41
N SER A 96 -6.61 -2.45 -7.58
CA SER A 96 -7.49 -1.31 -7.83
C SER A 96 -7.45 -0.34 -6.67
N TRP A 97 -7.60 0.95 -6.98
CA TRP A 97 -7.48 2.05 -6.03
C TRP A 97 -8.81 2.81 -5.95
N HIS A 98 -9.23 3.12 -4.72
CA HIS A 98 -10.52 3.79 -4.47
C HIS A 98 -10.35 4.87 -3.39
N LEU A 99 -11.16 5.92 -3.47
CA LEU A 99 -11.37 6.82 -2.33
C LEU A 99 -12.41 6.19 -1.42
N ALA A 100 -12.07 6.05 -0.14
CA ALA A 100 -12.94 5.49 0.88
C ALA A 100 -13.17 6.49 2.01
N THR A 101 -14.33 6.40 2.65
CA THR A 101 -14.54 7.04 3.96
C THR A 101 -13.86 6.19 5.02
N ARG A 102 -13.11 6.83 5.91
CA ARG A 102 -12.54 6.18 7.09
C ARG A 102 -13.69 5.82 8.00
N THR A 103 -13.97 4.53 8.14
CA THR A 103 -14.87 4.08 9.20
C THR A 103 -14.22 4.46 10.53
N SER A 104 -14.88 5.33 11.31
CA SER A 104 -14.46 5.59 12.68
C SER A 104 -14.39 4.24 13.40
N ARG A 105 -13.22 3.88 13.92
CA ARG A 105 -13.19 2.83 14.94
C ARG A 105 -13.96 3.39 16.13
N ALA A 106 -15.07 2.73 16.48
CA ALA A 106 -15.57 2.77 17.85
C ALA A 106 -14.50 2.19 18.79
#